data_AF-A0A4R6YMY5-F1
#
_entry.id   AF-A0A4R6YMY5-F1
#
_cell.length_a   1.000
_cell.length_b   1.000
_cell.length_c   1.000
_cell.angle_alpha   90.00
_cell.angle_beta   90.00
_cell.angle_gamma   90.00
#
_symmetry.space_group_name_H-M   'P 1'
#
loop_
_entity.id
_entity.type
_entity.pdbx_description
1 polymer ?
#
loop_
_entity_poly.entity_id
_entity_poly.type
_entity_poly.pdbx_seq_one_letter_code
_entity_poly.pdbx_strand_id
1 'polypeptide(L)'
;MNPSAPLRWLLLLALALFSHLARPARQDVTFILASDNPGHQFFAAARDYYATRPALAGTLVTSARSLAEVREFLLRSPLRGNAPWGRVRLVAHGSQWQGLRVPVFAEGALATAETLDTALVRQEFPPLPAELLDRDSVLRVESCGLGRRPAFLRQLGRLFSAGGRLRVEANEGYVWFRQVQRDDGHSDSVREELPYRAQVVAGAAELDDGLRERLRRQWQGELSAPLAFVAVPLRIDVPLPLHGEAGWRQLPQPPEALAALRNYGLRWSQLRWQVHDGRLQGLALIVVAAADAAALDRQQLGLSL
;
A
#
# COMPACT_ATOMS: atom_id res chain seq x y z
N MET A 1 68.27 -16.12 5.49
CA MET A 1 67.29 -15.15 4.93
C MET A 1 65.97 -15.87 4.79
N ASN A 2 64.90 -15.38 5.41
CA ASN A 2 63.63 -16.10 5.58
C ASN A 2 62.67 -15.71 4.43
N PRO A 3 62.39 -16.58 3.44
CA PRO A 3 61.66 -16.21 2.22
C PRO A 3 60.13 -16.05 2.41
N SER A 4 59.61 -16.15 3.64
CA SER A 4 58.17 -16.15 3.94
C SER A 4 57.58 -14.77 4.30
N ALA A 5 58.40 -13.72 4.39
CA ALA A 5 57.94 -12.37 4.74
C ALA A 5 57.02 -11.69 3.71
N PRO A 6 57.23 -11.76 2.37
CA PRO A 6 56.45 -10.96 1.43
C PRO A 6 55.00 -11.47 1.24
N LEU A 7 54.74 -12.76 1.43
CA LEU A 7 53.40 -13.33 1.28
C LEU A 7 52.43 -12.87 2.38
N ARG A 8 52.92 -12.72 3.62
CA ARG A 8 52.09 -12.27 4.76
C ARG A 8 51.64 -10.82 4.60
N TRP A 9 52.49 -9.95 4.06
CA TRP A 9 52.15 -8.55 3.79
C TRP A 9 51.11 -8.42 2.68
N LEU A 10 51.24 -9.19 1.60
CA LEU A 10 50.25 -9.23 0.52
C LEU A 10 48.88 -9.72 0.99
N LEU A 11 48.84 -10.73 1.88
CA LEU A 11 47.58 -11.25 2.42
C LEU A 11 46.88 -10.26 3.34
N LEU A 12 47.63 -9.54 4.18
CA LEU A 12 47.09 -8.50 5.07
C LEU A 12 46.58 -7.27 4.29
N LEU A 13 47.29 -6.87 3.23
CA LEU A 13 46.84 -5.81 2.33
C LEU A 13 45.58 -6.21 1.55
N ALA A 14 45.51 -7.45 1.06
CA ALA A 14 44.32 -7.98 0.41
C ALA A 14 43.13 -8.00 1.38
N LEU A 15 43.29 -8.52 2.60
CA LEU A 15 42.24 -8.53 3.63
C LEU A 15 41.76 -7.12 4.03
N ALA A 16 42.66 -6.15 4.16
CA ALA A 16 42.30 -4.75 4.40
C ALA A 16 41.54 -4.13 3.22
N LEU A 17 41.93 -4.43 1.97
CA LEU A 17 41.22 -3.99 0.76
C LEU A 17 39.82 -4.65 0.65
N PHE A 18 39.68 -5.94 0.96
CA PHE A 18 38.39 -6.64 0.99
C PHE A 18 37.45 -6.10 2.08
N SER A 19 38.00 -5.66 3.21
CA SER A 19 37.23 -5.07 4.32
C SER A 19 36.60 -3.73 3.94
N HIS A 20 37.25 -2.95 3.06
CA HIS A 20 36.71 -1.70 2.53
C HIS A 20 35.72 -1.88 1.37
N LEU A 21 35.69 -3.06 0.74
CA LEU A 21 34.73 -3.39 -0.32
C LEU A 21 33.40 -3.94 0.22
N ALA A 22 33.38 -4.43 1.46
CA ALA A 22 32.15 -4.83 2.12
C ALA A 22 31.30 -3.59 2.42
N ARG A 23 30.25 -3.38 1.62
CA ARG A 23 29.26 -2.34 1.91
C ARG A 23 28.69 -2.56 3.31
N PRO A 24 28.59 -1.52 4.16
CA PRO A 24 28.01 -1.66 5.49
C PRO A 24 26.60 -2.24 5.37
N ALA A 25 26.28 -3.19 6.24
CA ALA A 25 24.97 -3.81 6.29
C ALA A 25 23.89 -2.74 6.52
N ARG A 26 23.02 -2.57 5.52
CA ARG A 26 21.94 -1.59 5.58
C ARG A 26 20.84 -2.10 6.48
N GLN A 27 20.25 -1.19 7.25
CA GLN A 27 19.16 -1.52 8.15
C GLN A 27 17.83 -1.42 7.40
N ASP A 28 16.96 -2.40 7.62
CA ASP A 28 15.58 -2.38 7.16
C ASP A 28 14.69 -1.80 8.27
N VAL A 29 13.54 -1.25 7.88
CA VAL A 29 12.51 -0.77 8.80
C VAL A 29 11.14 -1.05 8.22
N THR A 30 10.19 -1.44 9.07
CA THR A 30 8.80 -1.72 8.72
C THR A 30 7.89 -0.86 9.59
N PHE A 31 7.06 -0.06 8.94
CA PHE A 31 6.03 0.77 9.56
C PHE A 31 4.67 0.10 9.44
N ILE A 32 3.97 -0.10 10.55
CA ILE A 32 2.56 -0.51 10.57
C ILE A 32 1.71 0.74 10.76
N LEU A 33 1.15 1.26 9.67
CA LEU A 33 0.44 2.54 9.61
C LEU A 33 -1.06 2.33 9.82
N ALA A 34 -1.44 2.00 11.06
CA ALA A 34 -2.82 1.70 11.46
C ALA A 34 -3.67 2.96 11.73
N SER A 35 -3.45 4.05 11.02
CA SER A 35 -4.09 5.35 11.26
C SER A 35 -5.58 5.37 10.96
N ASP A 36 -6.03 4.55 10.00
CA ASP A 36 -7.43 4.52 9.55
C ASP A 36 -8.32 3.60 10.38
N ASN A 37 -7.75 2.60 11.06
CA ASN A 37 -8.50 1.66 11.90
C ASN A 37 -7.62 0.99 12.97
N PRO A 38 -7.28 1.70 14.06
CA PRO A 38 -6.54 1.12 15.17
C PRO A 38 -7.35 -0.03 15.80
N GLY A 39 -6.80 -1.25 15.78
CA GLY A 39 -7.46 -2.45 16.30
C GLY A 39 -8.06 -3.38 15.24
N HIS A 40 -8.00 -3.02 13.95
CA HIS A 40 -8.39 -3.93 12.88
C HIS A 40 -7.48 -5.17 12.86
N GLN A 41 -8.08 -6.35 12.70
CA GLN A 41 -7.36 -7.64 12.72
C GLN A 41 -6.21 -7.71 11.72
N PHE A 42 -6.34 -7.01 10.58
CA PHE A 42 -5.27 -6.86 9.58
C PHE A 42 -3.97 -6.32 10.18
N PHE A 43 -4.01 -5.21 10.93
CA PHE A 43 -2.81 -4.58 11.48
C PHE A 43 -2.24 -5.37 12.66
N ALA A 44 -3.11 -6.01 13.46
CA ALA A 44 -2.67 -6.93 14.51
C ALA A 44 -1.89 -8.11 13.90
N ALA A 45 -2.47 -8.79 12.90
CA ALA A 45 -1.82 -9.89 12.21
C ALA A 45 -0.53 -9.45 11.49
N ALA A 46 -0.51 -8.27 10.88
CA ALA A 46 0.71 -7.73 10.24
C ALA A 46 1.82 -7.47 11.26
N ARG A 47 1.49 -6.87 12.41
CA ARG A 47 2.46 -6.65 13.50
C ARG A 47 3.05 -7.97 13.97
N ASP A 48 2.21 -8.96 14.24
CA ASP A 48 2.63 -10.27 14.72
C ASP A 48 3.46 -11.02 13.66
N TYR A 49 3.08 -10.91 12.38
CA TYR A 49 3.81 -11.48 11.24
C TYR A 49 5.26 -10.96 11.16
N TYR A 50 5.45 -9.65 11.30
CA TYR A 50 6.77 -9.03 11.22
C TYR A 50 7.56 -9.17 12.53
N ALA A 51 6.91 -9.13 13.69
CA ALA A 51 7.56 -9.33 14.99
C ALA A 51 8.22 -10.71 15.11
N THR A 52 7.59 -11.74 14.53
CA THR A 52 8.14 -13.11 14.47
C THR A 52 9.19 -13.31 13.38
N ARG A 53 9.44 -12.29 12.53
CA ARG A 53 10.37 -12.36 11.38
C ARG A 53 11.31 -11.14 11.35
N PRO A 54 12.15 -10.93 12.38
CA PRO A 54 12.99 -9.74 12.50
C PRO A 54 13.98 -9.55 11.33
N ALA A 55 14.49 -10.64 10.75
CA ALA A 55 15.35 -10.58 9.57
C ALA A 55 14.63 -10.01 8.33
N LEU A 56 13.31 -10.17 8.25
CA LEU A 56 12.47 -9.59 7.19
C LEU A 56 12.03 -8.17 7.54
N ALA A 57 11.63 -7.95 8.81
CA ALA A 57 11.04 -6.70 9.27
C ALA A 57 12.06 -5.57 9.42
N GLY A 58 13.29 -5.91 9.83
CA GLY A 58 14.22 -4.94 10.40
C GLY A 58 13.64 -4.32 11.67
N THR A 59 13.77 -3.01 11.83
CA THR A 59 13.12 -2.27 12.93
C THR A 59 11.62 -2.21 12.69
N LEU A 60 10.80 -2.63 13.66
CA LEU A 60 9.34 -2.52 13.59
C LEU A 60 8.86 -1.24 14.29
N VAL A 61 8.15 -0.38 13.55
CA VAL A 61 7.60 0.90 14.03
C VAL A 61 6.09 0.89 13.92
N THR A 62 5.40 1.00 15.05
CA THR A 62 3.92 1.01 15.12
C THR A 62 3.35 2.32 15.65
N SER A 63 4.19 3.35 15.84
CA SER A 63 3.80 4.65 16.37
C SER A 63 3.46 5.68 15.30
N ALA A 64 4.02 5.56 14.08
CA ALA A 64 3.74 6.49 12.99
C ALA A 64 2.29 6.41 12.50
N ARG A 65 1.69 7.56 12.20
CA ARG A 65 0.29 7.71 11.75
C ARG A 65 0.16 8.47 10.43
N SER A 66 1.24 9.06 9.92
CA SER A 66 1.27 9.80 8.66
C SER A 66 2.55 9.54 7.87
N LEU A 67 2.55 9.86 6.57
CA LEU A 67 3.79 9.78 5.77
C LEU A 67 4.86 10.76 6.28
N ALA A 68 4.45 11.92 6.80
CA ALA A 68 5.36 12.89 7.39
C ALA A 68 6.07 12.34 8.65
N GLU A 69 5.36 11.60 9.50
CA GLU A 69 5.97 10.94 10.65
C GLU A 69 6.93 9.82 10.25
N VAL A 70 6.62 9.07 9.18
CA VAL A 70 7.56 8.09 8.61
C VAL A 70 8.84 8.79 8.17
N ARG A 71 8.71 9.90 7.43
CA ARG A 71 9.84 10.73 7.00
C ARG A 71 10.66 11.23 8.19
N GLU A 72 10.02 11.79 9.22
CA GLU A 72 10.71 12.29 10.42
C GLU A 72 11.44 11.16 11.16
N PHE A 73 10.84 9.97 11.26
CA PHE A 73 11.50 8.82 11.84
C PHE A 73 12.77 8.47 11.05
N LEU A 74 12.68 8.36 9.73
CA LEU A 74 13.83 8.02 8.88
C LEU A 74 14.95 9.06 8.95
N LEU A 75 14.57 10.34 9.08
CA LEU A 75 15.49 11.47 9.23
C LEU A 75 16.27 11.43 10.53
N ARG A 76 15.58 11.19 11.65
CA ARG A 76 16.14 11.36 13.00
C ARG A 76 16.65 10.07 13.62
N SER A 77 16.20 8.92 13.14
CA SER A 77 16.52 7.64 13.77
C SER A 77 18.00 7.27 13.62
N PRO A 78 18.72 7.01 14.72
CA PRO A 78 20.11 6.58 14.67
C PRO A 78 20.26 5.10 14.27
N LEU A 79 19.15 4.35 14.18
CA LEU A 79 19.16 2.90 14.02
C LEU A 79 19.82 2.45 12.71
N ARG A 80 19.84 3.27 11.66
CA ARG A 80 20.53 3.00 10.39
C ARG A 80 22.07 3.01 10.49
N GLY A 81 22.62 3.53 11.58
CA GLY A 81 24.05 3.81 11.71
C GLY A 81 24.54 4.81 10.66
N ASN A 82 25.67 4.51 10.02
CA ASN A 82 26.30 5.39 9.02
C ASN A 82 25.87 5.10 7.58
N ALA A 83 25.02 4.09 7.36
CA ALA A 83 24.52 3.73 6.04
C ALA A 83 23.15 4.38 5.74
N PRO A 84 22.79 4.56 4.46
CA PRO A 84 21.40 4.77 4.06
C PRO A 84 20.52 3.59 4.49
N TRP A 85 19.21 3.82 4.61
CA TRP A 85 18.25 2.75 4.84
C TRP A 85 18.28 1.74 3.68
N GLY A 86 18.14 0.46 4.02
CA GLY A 86 18.00 -0.63 3.05
C GLY A 86 16.59 -0.60 2.47
N ARG A 87 15.69 -1.34 3.10
CA ARG A 87 14.27 -1.34 2.75
C ARG A 87 13.43 -0.65 3.80
N VAL A 88 12.62 0.30 3.35
CA VAL A 88 11.56 0.94 4.12
C VAL A 88 10.24 0.29 3.71
N ARG A 89 9.60 -0.45 4.60
CA ARG A 89 8.28 -1.05 4.36
C ARG A 89 7.18 -0.23 4.99
N LEU A 90 6.13 0.05 4.23
CA LEU A 90 4.90 0.67 4.71
C LEU A 90 3.77 -0.35 4.62
N VAL A 91 3.21 -0.76 5.76
CA VAL A 91 2.01 -1.60 5.81
C VAL A 91 0.81 -0.71 6.07
N ALA A 92 -0.08 -0.62 5.10
CA ALA A 92 -1.20 0.32 5.12
C ALA A 92 -2.36 -0.19 4.28
N HIS A 93 -3.59 0.17 4.66
CA HIS A 93 -4.71 0.03 3.73
C HIS A 93 -4.56 1.01 2.55
N GLY A 94 -5.18 0.65 1.44
CA GLY A 94 -5.09 1.39 0.19
C GLY A 94 -5.87 0.69 -0.91
N SER A 95 -5.94 1.35 -2.06
CA SER A 95 -6.58 0.80 -3.25
C SER A 95 -6.00 1.35 -4.53
N GLN A 96 -6.22 0.60 -5.61
CA GLN A 96 -5.82 0.99 -6.96
C GLN A 96 -6.51 2.27 -7.47
N TRP A 97 -7.54 2.79 -6.77
CA TRP A 97 -8.24 4.02 -7.16
C TRP A 97 -7.82 5.21 -6.29
N GLN A 98 -7.82 5.04 -4.97
CA GLN A 98 -7.69 6.16 -4.04
C GLN A 98 -6.24 6.38 -3.58
N GLY A 99 -5.35 5.40 -3.70
CA GLY A 99 -3.99 5.51 -3.16
C GLY A 99 -3.91 4.88 -1.77
N LEU A 100 -3.18 5.52 -0.86
CA LEU A 100 -2.99 5.03 0.50
C LEU A 100 -4.02 5.63 1.46
N ARG A 101 -4.59 4.78 2.33
CA ARG A 101 -5.46 5.20 3.44
C ARG A 101 -4.64 5.64 4.66
N VAL A 102 -3.58 6.40 4.40
CA VAL A 102 -2.72 7.02 5.40
C VAL A 102 -2.61 8.48 5.01
N PRO A 103 -2.78 9.43 5.93
CA PRO A 103 -2.68 10.84 5.59
C PRO A 103 -1.22 11.23 5.30
N VAL A 104 -1.03 12.23 4.45
CA VAL A 104 0.31 12.78 4.16
C VAL A 104 0.90 13.41 5.42
N PHE A 105 0.07 14.15 6.17
CA PHE A 105 0.38 14.81 7.44
C PHE A 105 -0.57 14.34 8.54
N ALA A 106 -0.22 14.48 9.83
CA ALA A 106 -0.95 13.87 10.96
C ALA A 106 -2.47 14.11 11.00
N GLU A 107 -2.94 15.28 10.55
CA GLU A 107 -4.36 15.66 10.49
C GLU A 107 -4.79 16.05 9.06
N GLY A 108 -4.06 15.56 8.06
CA GLY A 108 -4.22 15.94 6.66
C GLY A 108 -5.09 14.99 5.84
N ALA A 109 -5.22 15.33 4.56
CA ALA A 109 -5.86 14.46 3.58
C ALA A 109 -5.08 13.14 3.39
N LEU A 110 -5.82 12.07 3.05
CA LEU A 110 -5.26 10.77 2.67
C LEU A 110 -4.29 10.92 1.49
N ALA A 111 -3.27 10.07 1.44
CA ALA A 111 -2.28 10.06 0.38
C ALA A 111 -2.84 9.51 -0.94
N THR A 112 -3.58 10.37 -1.64
CA THR A 112 -4.06 10.24 -3.02
C THR A 112 -3.05 10.83 -4.01
N ALA A 113 -3.15 10.52 -5.31
CA ALA A 113 -2.27 11.11 -6.33
C ALA A 113 -2.28 12.65 -6.33
N GLU A 114 -3.45 13.26 -6.16
CA GLU A 114 -3.65 14.71 -6.09
C GLU A 114 -2.98 15.34 -4.86
N THR A 115 -3.17 14.74 -3.69
CA THR A 115 -2.58 15.25 -2.44
C THR A 115 -1.05 15.11 -2.43
N LEU A 116 -0.51 14.02 -2.98
CA LEU A 116 0.93 13.85 -3.18
C LEU A 116 1.49 14.91 -4.14
N ASP A 117 0.81 15.16 -5.25
CA ASP A 117 1.21 16.18 -6.22
C ASP A 117 1.19 17.59 -5.60
N THR A 118 0.13 17.90 -4.85
CA THR A 118 0.00 19.17 -4.13
C THR A 118 1.16 19.35 -3.14
N ALA A 119 1.47 18.34 -2.33
CA ALA A 119 2.58 18.41 -1.37
C ALA A 119 3.95 18.58 -2.05
N LEU A 120 4.14 17.96 -3.22
CA LEU A 120 5.36 18.11 -4.04
C LEU A 120 5.48 19.51 -4.63
N VAL A 121 4.41 20.04 -5.25
CA VAL A 121 4.39 21.37 -5.87
C VAL A 121 4.61 22.47 -4.83
N ARG A 122 3.96 22.34 -3.66
CA ARG A 122 4.09 23.31 -2.56
C ARG A 122 5.36 23.15 -1.73
N GLN A 123 6.14 22.10 -1.97
CA GLN A 123 7.35 21.76 -1.21
C GLN A 123 7.10 21.61 0.30
N GLU A 124 5.87 21.24 0.70
CA GLU A 124 5.47 21.05 2.11
C GLU A 124 6.02 19.75 2.69
N PHE A 125 6.47 18.83 1.83
CA PHE A 125 7.10 17.57 2.20
C PHE A 125 8.54 17.53 1.64
N PRO A 126 9.51 18.15 2.32
CA PRO A 126 10.89 18.22 1.81
C PRO A 126 11.47 16.80 1.72
N PRO A 127 11.96 16.32 0.57
CA PRO A 127 12.39 14.94 0.44
C PRO A 127 13.61 14.62 1.32
N LEU A 128 13.85 13.35 1.62
CA LEU A 128 15.04 12.91 2.33
C LEU A 128 16.26 12.98 1.40
N PRO A 129 17.43 13.36 1.94
CA PRO A 129 18.66 13.43 1.16
C PRO A 129 19.23 12.02 0.89
N ALA A 130 20.14 11.92 -0.08
CA ALA A 130 20.63 10.64 -0.59
C ALA A 130 21.42 9.83 0.45
N GLU A 131 21.98 10.49 1.46
CA GLU A 131 22.66 9.84 2.60
C GLU A 131 21.70 9.01 3.46
N LEU A 132 20.38 9.26 3.34
CA LEU A 132 19.34 8.51 4.03
C LEU A 132 18.62 7.53 3.12
N LEU A 133 18.29 7.95 1.90
CA LEU A 133 17.61 7.13 0.89
C LEU A 133 18.26 7.34 -0.49
N ASP A 134 19.10 6.39 -0.89
CA ASP A 134 19.81 6.42 -2.17
C ASP A 134 19.14 5.52 -3.22
N ARG A 135 19.82 5.31 -4.36
CA ARG A 135 19.35 4.44 -5.46
C ARG A 135 19.26 2.96 -5.11
N ASP A 136 19.96 2.53 -4.07
CA ASP A 136 19.99 1.14 -3.61
C ASP A 136 18.97 0.92 -2.47
N SER A 137 18.36 2.00 -1.94
CA SER A 137 17.22 1.94 -1.04
C SER A 137 15.93 1.53 -1.77
N VAL A 138 15.03 0.85 -1.06
CA VAL A 138 13.73 0.40 -1.58
C VAL A 138 12.61 0.84 -0.66
N LEU A 139 11.62 1.55 -1.19
CA LEU A 139 10.35 1.81 -0.52
C LEU A 139 9.33 0.75 -0.95
N ARG A 140 8.97 -0.16 -0.05
CA ARG A 140 8.03 -1.25 -0.29
C ARG A 140 6.69 -0.94 0.39
N VAL A 141 5.62 -0.92 -0.37
CA VAL A 141 4.27 -0.62 0.13
C VAL A 141 3.42 -1.88 0.11
N GLU A 142 3.14 -2.42 1.29
CA GLU A 142 2.24 -3.55 1.50
C GLU A 142 0.80 -3.03 1.61
N SER A 143 0.15 -2.91 0.46
CA SER A 143 -1.21 -2.37 0.33
C SER A 143 -1.93 -2.91 -0.90
N CYS A 144 -3.26 -2.93 -0.89
CA CYS A 144 -4.04 -3.57 -1.95
C CYS A 144 -3.99 -2.79 -3.28
N GLY A 145 -3.54 -3.46 -4.36
CA GLY A 145 -3.67 -2.97 -5.74
C GLY A 145 -2.79 -1.79 -6.15
N LEU A 146 -1.94 -1.25 -5.27
CA LEU A 146 -1.09 -0.07 -5.59
C LEU A 146 -0.01 -0.35 -6.64
N GLY A 147 0.43 -1.60 -6.78
CA GLY A 147 1.36 -2.03 -7.83
C GLY A 147 0.85 -1.70 -9.25
N ARG A 148 -0.47 -1.57 -9.41
CA ARG A 148 -1.13 -1.23 -10.67
C ARG A 148 -1.13 0.28 -10.96
N ARG A 149 -0.56 1.11 -10.08
CA ARG A 149 -0.54 2.58 -10.19
C ARG A 149 0.89 3.14 -10.35
N PRO A 150 1.58 2.90 -11.49
CA PRO A 150 2.97 3.31 -11.64
C PRO A 150 3.19 4.82 -11.52
N ALA A 151 2.20 5.66 -11.87
CA ALA A 151 2.28 7.11 -11.67
C ALA A 151 2.29 7.48 -10.18
N PHE A 152 1.38 6.90 -9.40
CA PHE A 152 1.32 7.09 -7.95
C PHE A 152 2.60 6.63 -7.25
N LEU A 153 3.15 5.46 -7.63
CA LEU A 153 4.41 4.96 -7.06
C LEU A 153 5.59 5.89 -7.37
N ARG A 154 5.65 6.49 -8.56
CA ARG A 154 6.67 7.50 -8.89
C ARG A 154 6.50 8.78 -8.05
N GLN A 155 5.28 9.25 -7.83
CA GLN A 155 5.02 10.39 -6.96
C GLN A 155 5.48 10.10 -5.52
N LEU A 156 5.17 8.92 -4.99
CA LEU A 156 5.62 8.49 -3.67
C LEU A 156 7.16 8.43 -3.57
N GLY A 157 7.84 7.94 -4.61
CA GLY A 157 9.30 7.92 -4.68
C GLY A 157 9.93 9.32 -4.67
N ARG A 158 9.32 10.27 -5.41
CA ARG A 158 9.74 11.68 -5.40
C ARG A 158 9.47 12.36 -4.07
N LEU A 159 8.35 12.03 -3.42
CA LEU A 159 7.99 12.58 -2.11
C LEU A 159 9.06 12.24 -1.06
N PHE A 160 9.58 11.01 -1.08
CA PHE A 160 10.56 10.55 -0.09
C PHE A 160 12.03 10.82 -0.44
N SER A 161 12.41 10.97 -1.72
CA SER A 161 13.83 11.07 -2.11
C SER A 161 14.09 12.19 -3.14
N ALA A 162 15.08 13.03 -2.83
CA ALA A 162 15.38 14.27 -3.56
C ALA A 162 15.89 14.05 -5.00
N GLY A 163 16.21 12.80 -5.39
CA GLY A 163 16.69 12.47 -6.73
C GLY A 163 15.67 11.77 -7.63
N GLY A 164 14.47 11.44 -7.13
CA GLY A 164 13.46 10.69 -7.89
C GLY A 164 13.91 9.29 -8.33
N ARG A 165 15.00 8.76 -7.73
CA ARG A 165 15.62 7.47 -8.06
C ARG A 165 15.32 6.37 -7.04
N LEU A 166 14.56 6.68 -5.99
CA LEU A 166 14.12 5.71 -5.01
C LEU A 166 13.25 4.66 -5.69
N ARG A 167 13.62 3.38 -5.58
CA ARG A 167 12.81 2.29 -6.11
C ARG A 167 11.59 2.11 -5.21
N VAL A 168 10.39 2.24 -5.79
CA VAL A 168 9.14 2.02 -5.08
C VAL A 168 8.47 0.75 -5.62
N GLU A 169 8.18 -0.17 -4.72
CA GLU A 169 7.53 -1.45 -5.02
C GLU A 169 6.22 -1.55 -4.24
N ALA A 170 5.18 -2.13 -4.84
CA ALA A 170 3.91 -2.37 -4.16
C ALA A 170 3.22 -3.63 -4.68
N ASN A 171 2.18 -4.08 -3.97
CA ASN A 171 1.39 -5.24 -4.36
C ASN A 171 0.35 -4.91 -5.42
N GLU A 172 0.19 -5.79 -6.39
CA GLU A 172 -0.87 -5.68 -7.40
C GLU A 172 -2.18 -6.33 -6.95
N GLY A 173 -2.07 -7.29 -6.03
CA GLY A 173 -3.15 -8.08 -5.48
C GLY A 173 -3.76 -7.51 -4.21
N TYR A 174 -4.61 -8.31 -3.58
CA TYR A 174 -5.15 -8.04 -2.26
C TYR A 174 -4.17 -8.57 -1.22
N VAL A 175 -3.59 -7.67 -0.44
CA VAL A 175 -2.67 -8.03 0.64
C VAL A 175 -3.49 -8.44 1.85
N TRP A 176 -3.27 -9.66 2.32
CA TRP A 176 -3.97 -10.22 3.45
C TRP A 176 -2.99 -10.64 4.53
N PHE A 177 -3.10 -10.01 5.70
CA PHE A 177 -2.53 -10.52 6.93
C PHE A 177 -3.65 -11.14 7.76
N ARG A 178 -3.48 -12.40 8.16
CA ARG A 178 -4.43 -13.13 8.99
C ARG A 178 -3.71 -14.04 9.98
N GLN A 179 -4.41 -14.35 11.07
CA GLN A 179 -4.00 -15.42 11.97
C GLN A 179 -4.51 -16.77 11.47
N VAL A 180 -3.69 -17.79 11.59
CA VAL A 180 -3.99 -19.18 11.24
C VAL A 180 -3.70 -20.03 12.46
N GLN A 181 -4.67 -20.85 12.84
CA GLN A 181 -4.47 -21.81 13.92
C GLN A 181 -3.71 -23.02 13.38
N ARG A 182 -2.65 -23.41 14.07
CA ARG A 182 -1.89 -24.62 13.81
C ARG A 182 -2.51 -25.81 14.54
N ASP A 183 -2.17 -27.01 14.08
CA ASP A 183 -2.63 -28.28 14.67
C ASP A 183 -2.17 -28.44 16.14
N ASP A 184 -1.09 -27.77 16.53
CA ASP A 184 -0.57 -27.73 17.90
C ASP A 184 -1.28 -26.72 18.81
N GLY A 185 -2.35 -26.06 18.31
CA GLY A 185 -3.12 -25.05 19.03
C GLY A 185 -2.51 -23.65 19.04
N HIS A 186 -1.31 -23.43 18.48
CA HIS A 186 -0.71 -22.10 18.38
C HIS A 186 -1.32 -21.29 17.23
N SER A 187 -1.42 -19.98 17.43
CA SER A 187 -1.85 -19.05 16.38
C SER A 187 -0.64 -18.42 15.70
N ASP A 188 -0.64 -18.45 14.38
CA ASP A 188 0.46 -17.99 13.54
C ASP A 188 -0.04 -16.92 12.58
N SER A 189 0.65 -15.79 12.51
CA SER A 189 0.33 -14.77 11.52
C SER A 189 0.98 -15.09 10.19
N VAL A 190 0.18 -15.06 9.12
CA VAL A 190 0.61 -15.28 7.73
C VAL A 190 0.33 -14.04 6.88
N ARG A 191 1.12 -13.89 5.81
CA ARG A 191 0.96 -12.88 4.77
C ARG A 191 0.69 -13.57 3.45
N GLU A 192 -0.43 -13.25 2.82
CA GLU A 192 -0.79 -13.73 1.49
C GLU A 192 -1.07 -12.53 0.57
N GLU A 193 -0.80 -12.70 -0.72
CA GLU A 193 -1.27 -11.79 -1.76
C GLU A 193 -2.22 -12.56 -2.67
N LEU A 194 -3.51 -12.25 -2.59
CA LEU A 194 -4.53 -12.90 -3.39
C LEU A 194 -4.68 -12.19 -4.74
N PRO A 195 -4.94 -12.92 -5.85
CA PRO A 195 -5.13 -12.29 -7.15
C PRO A 195 -6.39 -11.44 -7.14
N TYR A 196 -6.19 -10.14 -7.01
CA TYR A 196 -7.25 -9.15 -6.95
C TYR A 196 -7.35 -8.40 -8.25
N ARG A 197 -8.56 -8.34 -8.79
CA ARG A 197 -8.88 -7.49 -9.94
C ARG A 197 -10.20 -6.80 -9.66
N ALA A 198 -10.20 -5.47 -9.52
CA ALA A 198 -11.38 -4.73 -9.95
C ALA A 198 -11.13 -4.16 -11.32
N GLN A 199 -12.01 -4.49 -12.24
CA GLN A 199 -11.99 -4.00 -13.61
C GLN A 199 -13.21 -3.12 -13.80
N VAL A 200 -12.99 -1.95 -14.36
CA VAL A 200 -14.09 -1.20 -14.97
C VAL A 200 -14.54 -2.01 -16.18
N VAL A 201 -15.82 -2.36 -16.23
CA VAL A 201 -16.44 -3.03 -17.37
C VAL A 201 -17.17 -1.97 -18.19
N ALA A 202 -17.11 -2.09 -19.52
CA ALA A 202 -17.85 -1.19 -20.41
C ALA A 202 -19.37 -1.29 -20.14
N GLY A 203 -20.04 -0.14 -20.13
CA GLY A 203 -21.47 -0.01 -19.92
C GLY A 203 -21.82 1.27 -19.15
N ALA A 204 -22.80 2.02 -19.63
CA ALA A 204 -23.39 3.10 -18.85
C ALA A 204 -24.33 2.45 -17.83
N ALA A 205 -24.02 2.58 -16.55
CA ALA A 205 -25.04 2.45 -15.53
C ALA A 205 -25.53 3.87 -15.24
N GLU A 206 -26.84 4.10 -15.26
CA GLU A 206 -27.39 5.34 -14.75
C GLU A 206 -27.49 5.26 -13.23
N LEU A 207 -27.07 6.32 -12.54
CA LEU A 207 -27.42 6.50 -11.13
C LEU A 207 -28.85 7.00 -11.10
N ASP A 208 -29.75 6.29 -10.42
CA ASP A 208 -31.01 6.89 -10.04
C ASP A 208 -30.77 8.08 -9.10
N ASP A 209 -31.62 9.10 -9.18
CA ASP A 209 -31.45 10.34 -8.42
C ASP A 209 -31.49 10.12 -6.90
N GLY A 210 -32.23 9.09 -6.44
CA GLY A 210 -32.30 8.72 -5.03
C GLY A 210 -30.96 8.19 -4.50
N LEU A 211 -30.28 7.33 -5.26
CA LEU A 211 -28.94 6.86 -4.95
C LEU A 211 -27.94 8.01 -5.02
N ARG A 212 -28.01 8.86 -6.04
CA ARG A 212 -27.13 10.04 -6.19
C ARG A 212 -27.22 10.98 -4.98
N GLU A 213 -28.43 11.23 -4.48
CA GLU A 213 -28.66 12.13 -3.35
C GLU A 213 -28.28 11.51 -1.98
N ARG A 214 -28.44 10.19 -1.81
CA ARG A 214 -27.88 9.49 -0.64
C ARG A 214 -26.36 9.60 -0.57
N LEU A 215 -25.67 9.42 -1.71
CA LEU A 215 -24.22 9.51 -1.77
C LEU A 215 -23.74 10.93 -1.49
N ARG A 216 -24.41 11.94 -2.05
CA ARG A 216 -24.11 13.35 -1.78
C ARG A 216 -24.18 13.66 -0.29
N ARG A 217 -25.25 13.27 0.39
CA ARG A 217 -25.39 13.46 1.85
C ARG A 217 -24.34 12.71 2.66
N GLN A 218 -23.98 11.50 2.24
CA GLN A 218 -22.98 10.70 2.94
C GLN A 218 -21.56 11.28 2.83
N TRP A 219 -21.22 11.91 1.70
CA TRP A 219 -19.86 12.39 1.41
C TRP A 219 -19.67 13.91 1.56
N GLN A 220 -20.75 14.66 1.81
CA GLN A 220 -20.73 16.11 2.01
C GLN A 220 -19.87 16.58 3.21
N GLY A 221 -19.44 15.68 4.10
CA GLY A 221 -18.60 15.99 5.25
C GLY A 221 -17.10 15.67 5.09
N GLU A 222 -16.68 14.98 4.03
CA GLU A 222 -15.32 14.41 3.95
C GLU A 222 -14.40 15.10 2.93
N LEU A 223 -14.92 15.96 2.05
CA LEU A 223 -14.15 16.51 0.92
C LEU A 223 -14.45 18.00 0.67
N SER A 224 -13.39 18.78 0.40
CA SER A 224 -13.46 20.23 0.17
C SER A 224 -13.82 20.65 -1.26
N ALA A 225 -14.04 19.70 -2.18
CA ALA A 225 -14.22 19.93 -3.61
C ALA A 225 -15.58 19.41 -4.12
N PRO A 226 -16.14 19.97 -5.22
CA PRO A 226 -17.41 19.52 -5.78
C PRO A 226 -17.32 18.07 -6.28
N LEU A 227 -18.24 17.22 -5.78
CA LEU A 227 -18.28 15.80 -6.09
C LEU A 227 -18.98 15.53 -7.43
N ALA A 228 -18.30 14.84 -8.34
CA ALA A 228 -18.91 14.23 -9.51
C ALA A 228 -19.24 12.76 -9.20
N PHE A 229 -20.51 12.37 -9.33
CA PHE A 229 -20.94 10.98 -9.15
C PHE A 229 -21.05 10.30 -10.51
N VAL A 230 -20.18 9.32 -10.74
CA VAL A 230 -20.17 8.54 -11.97
C VAL A 230 -20.49 7.10 -11.63
N ALA A 231 -21.47 6.53 -12.31
CA ALA A 231 -21.73 5.12 -12.26
C ALA A 231 -20.80 4.41 -13.23
N VAL A 232 -19.83 3.73 -12.65
CA VAL A 232 -18.87 2.90 -13.38
C VAL A 232 -19.16 1.46 -13.00
N PRO A 233 -19.52 0.57 -13.94
CA PRO A 233 -19.69 -0.84 -13.64
C PRO A 233 -18.32 -1.39 -13.26
N LEU A 234 -18.16 -1.80 -12.00
CA LEU A 234 -16.96 -2.49 -11.56
C LEU A 234 -17.26 -3.97 -11.47
N ARG A 235 -16.44 -4.80 -12.13
CA ARG A 235 -16.32 -6.23 -11.81
C ARG A 235 -15.21 -6.36 -10.79
N ILE A 236 -15.57 -6.68 -9.55
CA ILE A 236 -14.61 -7.04 -8.51
C ILE A 236 -14.52 -8.57 -8.49
N ASP A 237 -13.36 -9.10 -8.89
CA ASP A 237 -13.02 -10.51 -8.73
C ASP A 237 -12.17 -10.66 -7.46
N VAL A 238 -12.83 -11.05 -6.37
CA VAL A 238 -12.12 -11.49 -5.15
C VAL A 238 -12.15 -13.02 -5.14
N PRO A 239 -10.99 -13.71 -5.25
CA PRO A 239 -10.91 -15.15 -5.13
C PRO A 239 -11.08 -15.51 -3.65
N LEU A 240 -12.32 -15.54 -3.21
CA LEU A 240 -12.67 -16.09 -1.91
C LEU A 240 -13.00 -17.57 -2.13
N PRO A 241 -12.44 -18.50 -1.35
CA PRO A 241 -12.89 -19.87 -1.36
C PRO A 241 -14.31 -19.93 -0.76
N LEU A 242 -15.32 -19.66 -1.58
CA LEU A 242 -16.72 -19.84 -1.24
C LEU A 242 -17.15 -21.23 -1.71
N HIS A 243 -17.49 -22.12 -0.78
CA HIS A 243 -18.12 -23.39 -1.11
C HIS A 243 -19.62 -23.15 -1.37
N GLY A 244 -20.09 -23.32 -2.62
CA GLY A 244 -21.51 -23.24 -2.96
C GLY A 244 -21.81 -23.09 -4.46
N GLU A 245 -23.00 -23.52 -4.89
CA GLU A 245 -23.47 -23.46 -6.28
C GLU A 245 -23.74 -22.02 -6.77
N ALA A 246 -23.58 -21.81 -8.09
CA ALA A 246 -23.77 -20.52 -8.76
C ALA A 246 -25.22 -20.00 -8.65
N GLY A 247 -25.38 -18.70 -8.39
CA GLY A 247 -26.70 -18.04 -8.39
C GLY A 247 -26.75 -16.68 -7.68
N TRP A 248 -27.82 -15.92 -7.94
CA TRP A 248 -28.16 -14.69 -7.21
C TRP A 248 -28.76 -15.07 -5.86
N ARG A 249 -27.98 -14.98 -4.79
CA ARG A 249 -28.47 -15.18 -3.41
C ARG A 249 -28.15 -13.95 -2.56
N GLN A 250 -28.87 -13.79 -1.44
CA GLN A 250 -28.30 -13.06 -0.30
C GLN A 250 -27.04 -13.83 0.12
N LEU A 251 -25.90 -13.37 -0.38
CA LEU A 251 -24.63 -13.99 -0.06
C LEU A 251 -24.27 -13.62 1.39
N PRO A 252 -23.66 -14.55 2.16
CA PRO A 252 -23.00 -14.16 3.40
C PRO A 252 -22.04 -13.00 3.07
N GLN A 253 -21.80 -12.11 4.02
CA GLN A 253 -20.85 -11.02 3.86
C GLN A 253 -19.49 -11.52 4.33
N PRO A 254 -18.70 -12.26 3.52
CA PRO A 254 -17.41 -12.74 3.98
C PRO A 254 -16.57 -11.52 4.39
N PRO A 255 -15.91 -11.56 5.56
CA PRO A 255 -15.10 -10.45 6.07
C PRO A 255 -14.13 -9.88 5.03
N GLU A 256 -13.64 -10.73 4.14
CA GLU A 256 -12.70 -10.41 3.08
C GLU A 256 -13.34 -9.58 1.96
N ALA A 257 -14.57 -9.88 1.56
CA ALA A 257 -15.27 -9.06 0.60
C ALA A 257 -15.66 -7.71 1.23
N LEU A 258 -16.09 -7.70 2.49
CA LEU A 258 -16.30 -6.44 3.23
C LEU A 258 -15.02 -5.60 3.30
N ALA A 259 -13.86 -6.22 3.49
CA ALA A 259 -12.57 -5.53 3.48
C ALA A 259 -12.22 -4.99 2.07
N ALA A 260 -12.44 -5.77 1.02
CA ALA A 260 -12.26 -5.31 -0.37
C ALA A 260 -13.18 -4.12 -0.71
N LEU A 261 -14.43 -4.13 -0.23
CA LEU A 261 -15.35 -3.00 -0.39
C LEU A 261 -14.94 -1.77 0.39
N ARG A 262 -14.49 -1.95 1.63
CA ARG A 262 -13.95 -0.85 2.44
C ARG A 262 -12.74 -0.21 1.76
N ASN A 263 -11.90 -0.99 1.06
CA ASN A 263 -10.80 -0.44 0.25
C ASN A 263 -11.30 0.48 -0.89
N TYR A 264 -12.56 0.33 -1.29
CA TYR A 264 -13.22 1.22 -2.25
C TYR A 264 -14.09 2.30 -1.64
N GLY A 265 -14.14 2.41 -0.30
CA GLY A 265 -15.13 3.27 0.38
C GLY A 265 -16.57 2.82 0.13
N LEU A 266 -16.76 1.57 -0.31
CA LEU A 266 -18.05 0.97 -0.61
C LEU A 266 -18.53 0.15 0.58
N ARG A 267 -19.85 0.07 0.73
CA ARG A 267 -20.57 -0.80 1.66
C ARG A 267 -21.17 -1.95 0.88
N TRP A 268 -21.34 -3.10 1.54
CA TRP A 268 -21.94 -4.30 0.94
C TRP A 268 -23.26 -4.04 0.21
N SER A 269 -24.11 -3.18 0.81
CA SER A 269 -25.40 -2.77 0.27
C SER A 269 -25.32 -1.92 -1.00
N GLN A 270 -24.15 -1.40 -1.36
CA GLN A 270 -23.94 -0.59 -2.57
C GLN A 270 -23.62 -1.46 -3.80
N LEU A 271 -23.57 -2.78 -3.65
CA LEU A 271 -23.26 -3.70 -4.73
C LEU A 271 -24.35 -4.75 -4.90
N ARG A 272 -24.52 -5.18 -6.15
CA ARG A 272 -25.22 -6.42 -6.46
C ARG A 272 -24.18 -7.51 -6.63
N TRP A 273 -24.37 -8.64 -5.95
CA TRP A 273 -23.41 -9.73 -5.91
C TRP A 273 -23.95 -10.96 -6.63
N GLN A 274 -23.07 -11.64 -7.37
CA GLN A 274 -23.30 -12.96 -7.92
C GLN A 274 -22.08 -13.84 -7.66
N VAL A 275 -22.29 -15.13 -7.44
CA VAL A 275 -21.20 -16.12 -7.43
C VAL A 275 -21.13 -16.76 -8.80
N HIS A 276 -19.95 -16.71 -9.42
CA HIS A 276 -19.68 -17.32 -10.72
C HIS A 276 -18.33 -18.05 -10.63
N ASP A 277 -18.31 -19.34 -10.98
CA ASP A 277 -17.13 -20.22 -10.94
C ASP A 277 -16.36 -20.18 -9.60
N GLY A 278 -17.07 -20.20 -8.47
CA GLY A 278 -16.46 -20.14 -7.13
C GLY A 278 -15.82 -18.79 -6.78
N ARG A 279 -16.05 -17.75 -7.60
CA ARG A 279 -15.59 -16.38 -7.36
C ARG A 279 -16.76 -15.49 -7.00
N LEU A 280 -16.52 -14.59 -6.05
CA LEU A 280 -17.49 -13.55 -5.73
C LEU A 280 -17.34 -12.41 -6.75
N GLN A 281 -18.35 -12.22 -7.59
CA GLN A 281 -18.43 -11.10 -8.52
C GLN A 281 -19.41 -10.06 -7.98
N GLY A 282 -18.90 -8.90 -7.61
CA GLY A 282 -19.71 -7.74 -7.30
C GLY A 282 -19.82 -6.84 -8.52
N LEU A 283 -21.05 -6.45 -8.89
CA LEU A 283 -21.29 -5.26 -9.71
C LEU A 283 -21.46 -4.09 -8.74
N ALA A 284 -20.43 -3.25 -8.65
CA ALA A 284 -20.55 -1.98 -7.94
C ALA A 284 -21.05 -0.92 -8.92
N LEU A 285 -21.99 -0.11 -8.47
CA LEU A 285 -22.11 1.26 -8.95
C LEU A 285 -21.27 2.14 -8.02
N ILE A 286 -20.61 3.15 -8.60
CA ILE A 286 -20.01 4.35 -7.97
C ILE A 286 -18.49 4.33 -7.84
N VAL A 287 -17.87 5.30 -8.51
CA VAL A 287 -16.61 5.92 -8.10
C VAL A 287 -16.91 7.38 -7.78
N VAL A 288 -16.53 7.81 -6.57
CA VAL A 288 -16.47 9.22 -6.17
C VAL A 288 -15.02 9.66 -6.39
N ALA A 289 -14.84 10.71 -7.17
CA ALA A 289 -13.56 11.37 -7.34
C ALA A 289 -13.79 12.89 -7.42
N ALA A 290 -12.81 13.66 -6.97
CA ALA A 290 -12.58 14.97 -7.59
C ALA A 290 -12.47 14.72 -9.11
N ALA A 291 -13.08 15.58 -9.93
CA ALA A 291 -13.26 15.36 -11.37
C ALA A 291 -11.98 14.88 -12.09
N ASP A 292 -10.82 15.28 -11.60
CA ASP A 292 -9.50 15.01 -12.18
C ASP A 292 -8.98 13.59 -11.90
N ALA A 293 -9.27 13.00 -10.73
CA ALA A 293 -8.80 11.64 -10.40
C ALA A 293 -9.57 10.56 -11.19
N ALA A 294 -10.87 10.77 -11.45
CA ALA A 294 -11.63 9.91 -12.35
C ALA A 294 -11.19 10.06 -13.82
N ALA A 295 -10.78 11.26 -14.25
CA ALA A 295 -10.29 11.49 -15.60
C ALA A 295 -8.94 10.79 -15.84
N LEU A 296 -8.01 10.87 -14.86
CA LEU A 296 -6.70 10.22 -14.95
C LEU A 296 -6.82 8.69 -14.90
N ASP A 297 -7.69 8.15 -14.04
CA ASP A 297 -7.96 6.71 -14.00
C ASP A 297 -8.65 6.24 -15.29
N ARG A 298 -9.61 6.98 -15.86
CA ARG A 298 -10.19 6.66 -17.19
C ARG A 298 -9.14 6.65 -18.30
N GLN A 299 -8.23 7.62 -18.29
CA GLN A 299 -7.13 7.70 -19.26
C GLN A 299 -6.14 6.54 -19.10
N GLN A 300 -5.79 6.17 -17.86
CA GLN A 300 -4.90 5.04 -17.57
C GLN A 300 -5.57 3.68 -17.85
N LEU A 301 -6.89 3.61 -17.78
CA LEU A 301 -7.69 2.42 -18.09
C LEU A 301 -8.08 2.30 -19.56
N GLY A 302 -7.73 3.27 -20.41
CA GLY A 302 -8.06 3.24 -21.85
C GLY A 302 -9.55 3.35 -22.15
N LEU A 303 -10.34 3.96 -21.27
CA LEU A 303 -11.77 4.19 -21.47
C LEU A 303 -11.97 5.54 -22.16
N SER A 304 -12.24 5.52 -23.46
CA SER A 304 -12.61 6.71 -24.24
C SER A 304 -14.04 7.16 -23.94
N LEU A 305 -14.29 8.47 -24.06
CA LEU A 305 -15.60 9.12 -23.92
C LEU A 305 -16.63 8.58 -24.92
#